data_AF-A0A2N3FBQ5-F1
#
_entry.id   AF-A0A2N3FBQ5-F1
#
_cell.length_a   1.000
_cell.length_b   1.000
_cell.length_c   1.000
_cell.angle_alpha   90.00
_cell.angle_beta   90.00
_cell.angle_gamma   90.00
#
_symmetry.space_group_name_H-M   'P 1'
#
loop_
_entity.id
_entity.type
_entity.pdbx_description
1 polymer ?
#
loop_
_entity_poly.entity_id
_entity_poly.type
_entity_poly.pdbx_seq_one_letter_code
_entity_poly.pdbx_strand_id
1 'polypeptide(L)'
;MTTQATPLSRATTATAQVVTEAVARVRAAAPGWVGGALAGLQAALFSLALVLIPVWVASAAVADANVSWGQSSGTATRIWLLAFGVPWAVDGVTITLVPLGLPALTAIMLAQLARRFAAATWVAGFAAVAAFAATVGFATTLAWAGVDDTRSRMLGAITWAVLLAIPAVA
;
A
#
# COMPACT_ATOMS: atom_id res chain seq x y z
N MET A 1 -27.37 -32.35 30.59
CA MET A 1 -26.71 -32.89 29.37
C MET A 1 -25.51 -32.00 29.06
N THR A 2 -24.32 -32.43 29.45
CA THR A 2 -23.05 -31.73 29.22
C THR A 2 -22.43 -32.26 27.94
N THR A 3 -22.48 -31.47 26.87
CA THR A 3 -21.87 -31.81 25.57
C THR A 3 -20.35 -31.87 25.75
N GLN A 4 -19.79 -33.08 25.90
CA GLN A 4 -18.34 -33.27 25.96
C GLN A 4 -17.74 -32.90 24.60
N ALA A 5 -16.98 -31.81 24.56
CA ALA A 5 -16.24 -31.40 23.38
C ALA A 5 -15.24 -32.50 22.98
N THR A 6 -15.38 -33.00 21.75
CA THR A 6 -14.58 -34.06 21.11
C THR A 6 -13.08 -33.69 21.17
N PRO A 7 -12.15 -34.62 21.44
CA PRO A 7 -10.73 -34.32 21.70
C PRO A 7 -10.04 -33.45 20.63
N LEU A 8 -10.44 -33.59 19.36
CA LEU A 8 -9.95 -32.73 18.26
C LEU A 8 -10.29 -31.25 18.46
N SER A 9 -11.49 -30.93 18.98
CA SER A 9 -11.90 -29.54 19.23
C SER A 9 -11.02 -28.88 20.29
N ARG A 10 -10.64 -29.60 21.37
CA ARG A 10 -9.79 -29.05 22.43
C ARG A 10 -8.37 -28.77 21.95
N ALA A 11 -7.82 -29.62 21.09
CA ALA A 11 -6.51 -29.42 20.49
C ALA A 11 -6.48 -28.18 19.58
N THR A 12 -7.53 -27.96 18.78
CA THR A 12 -7.67 -26.75 17.94
C THR A 12 -7.81 -25.48 18.79
N THR A 13 -8.64 -25.52 19.84
CA THR A 13 -8.83 -24.35 20.73
C THR A 13 -7.53 -24.02 21.49
N ALA A 14 -6.80 -25.02 21.98
CA ALA A 14 -5.52 -24.82 22.64
C ALA A 14 -4.47 -24.22 21.68
N THR A 15 -4.41 -24.71 20.43
CA THR A 15 -3.50 -24.15 19.42
C THR A 15 -3.86 -22.70 19.10
N ALA A 16 -5.14 -22.39 18.93
CA ALA A 16 -5.61 -21.03 18.71
C ALA A 16 -5.28 -20.10 19.88
N GLN A 17 -5.39 -20.58 21.13
CA GLN A 17 -4.99 -19.82 22.33
C GLN A 17 -3.48 -19.55 22.37
N VAL A 18 -2.64 -20.55 22.08
CA VAL A 18 -1.18 -20.39 22.02
C VAL A 18 -0.79 -19.37 20.96
N VAL A 19 -1.39 -19.42 19.77
CA VAL A 19 -1.17 -18.43 18.72
C VAL A 19 -1.63 -17.04 19.17
N THR A 20 -2.79 -16.94 19.80
CA THR A 20 -3.33 -15.66 20.28
C THR A 20 -2.43 -15.04 21.35
N GLU A 21 -1.93 -15.83 22.29
CA GLU A 21 -1.00 -15.37 23.33
C GLU A 21 0.37 -14.99 22.77
N ALA A 22 0.87 -15.73 21.78
CA ALA A 22 2.10 -15.40 21.08
C ALA A 22 1.97 -14.06 20.34
N VAL A 23 0.86 -13.86 19.61
CA VAL A 23 0.55 -12.59 18.94
C VAL A 23 0.39 -11.46 19.95
N ALA A 24 -0.27 -11.69 21.09
CA ALA A 24 -0.44 -10.69 22.14
C ALA A 24 0.92 -10.29 22.75
N ARG A 25 1.82 -11.25 22.99
CA ARG A 25 3.18 -10.98 23.49
C ARG A 25 4.00 -10.17 22.49
N VAL A 26 3.99 -10.56 21.21
CA VAL A 26 4.68 -9.81 20.15
C VAL A 26 4.13 -8.39 20.04
N ARG A 27 2.81 -8.23 20.11
CA ARG A 27 2.16 -6.91 20.06
C ARG A 27 2.50 -6.04 21.27
N ALA A 28 2.60 -6.62 22.47
CA ALA A 28 3.00 -5.91 23.67
C ALA A 28 4.48 -5.49 23.66
N ALA A 29 5.34 -6.28 23.02
CA ALA A 29 6.76 -5.96 22.84
C ALA A 29 7.03 -5.02 21.65
N ALA A 30 6.09 -4.91 20.71
CA ALA A 30 6.26 -4.10 19.51
C ALA A 30 6.18 -2.61 19.85
N PRO A 31 7.12 -1.78 19.34
CA PRO A 31 7.01 -0.33 19.45
C PRO A 31 5.70 0.21 18.87
N GLY A 32 5.11 1.21 19.50
CA GLY A 32 3.81 1.78 19.10
C GLY A 32 3.75 2.32 17.66
N TRP A 33 4.90 2.58 17.04
CA TRP A 33 5.00 3.04 15.66
C TRP A 33 4.81 1.94 14.61
N VAL A 34 5.00 0.66 14.96
CA VAL A 34 4.94 -0.48 14.02
C VAL A 34 3.55 -0.61 13.41
N GLY A 35 2.49 -0.44 14.21
CA GLY A 35 1.12 -0.47 13.71
C GLY A 35 0.83 0.64 12.71
N GLY A 36 1.41 1.82 12.93
CA GLY A 36 1.37 2.94 11.99
C GLY A 36 2.10 2.63 10.68
N ALA A 37 3.34 2.15 10.75
CA ALA A 37 4.12 1.80 9.57
C ALA A 37 3.43 0.73 8.70
N LEU A 38 2.86 -0.31 9.33
CA LEU A 38 2.11 -1.34 8.63
C LEU A 38 0.83 -0.77 7.99
N ALA A 39 0.12 0.12 8.67
CA ALA A 39 -1.04 0.81 8.12
C ALA A 39 -0.67 1.63 6.88
N GLY A 40 0.45 2.35 6.93
CA GLY A 40 0.98 3.13 5.80
C GLY A 40 1.34 2.27 4.59
N LEU A 41 2.08 1.17 4.82
CA LEU A 41 2.42 0.19 3.79
C LEU A 41 1.16 -0.42 3.17
N GLN A 42 0.20 -0.84 4.00
CA GLN A 42 -1.02 -1.47 3.52
C GLN A 42 -1.90 -0.49 2.73
N ALA A 43 -1.97 0.78 3.14
CA ALA A 43 -2.64 1.82 2.36
C ALA A 43 -2.01 2.01 0.98
N ALA A 44 -0.67 2.01 0.90
CA ALA A 44 0.05 2.06 -0.39
C ALA A 44 -0.30 0.86 -1.27
N LEU A 45 -0.22 -0.36 -0.72
CA LEU A 45 -0.53 -1.59 -1.46
C LEU A 45 -1.98 -1.65 -1.95
N PHE A 46 -2.95 -1.24 -1.13
CA PHE A 46 -4.35 -1.18 -1.56
C PHE A 46 -4.60 -0.11 -2.61
N SER A 47 -3.96 1.05 -2.49
CA SER A 47 -4.06 2.09 -3.51
C SER A 47 -3.46 1.65 -4.86
N LEU A 48 -2.37 0.88 -4.83
CA LEU A 48 -1.81 0.26 -6.03
C LEU A 48 -2.76 -0.80 -6.59
N ALA A 49 -3.36 -1.63 -5.73
CA ALA A 49 -4.30 -2.67 -6.13
C ALA A 49 -5.53 -2.10 -6.86
N LEU A 50 -6.01 -0.91 -6.48
CA LEU A 50 -7.11 -0.20 -7.17
C LEU A 50 -6.82 0.06 -8.65
N VAL A 51 -5.55 0.19 -9.03
CA VAL A 51 -5.11 0.40 -10.42
C VAL A 51 -4.66 -0.91 -11.06
N LEU A 52 -3.93 -1.75 -10.31
CA LEU A 52 -3.39 -3.02 -10.78
C LEU A 52 -4.49 -3.97 -11.24
N ILE A 53 -5.55 -4.13 -10.44
CA ILE A 53 -6.66 -5.04 -10.73
C ILE A 53 -7.34 -4.68 -12.06
N PRO A 54 -7.84 -3.45 -12.29
CA PRO A 54 -8.49 -3.12 -13.55
C PRO A 54 -7.55 -3.22 -14.76
N VAL A 55 -6.25 -2.91 -14.60
CA VAL A 55 -5.27 -3.07 -15.69
C VAL A 55 -5.05 -4.55 -16.03
N TRP A 56 -4.98 -5.43 -15.03
CA TRP A 56 -4.91 -6.88 -15.27
C TRP A 56 -6.17 -7.41 -15.93
N VAL A 57 -7.35 -6.98 -15.48
CA VAL A 57 -8.63 -7.35 -16.10
C VAL A 57 -8.67 -6.90 -17.56
N ALA A 58 -8.27 -5.65 -17.84
CA ALA A 58 -8.20 -5.14 -19.21
C ALA A 58 -7.20 -5.92 -20.07
N SER A 59 -6.04 -6.28 -19.51
CA SER A 59 -5.01 -7.05 -20.22
C SER A 59 -5.49 -8.46 -20.56
N ALA A 60 -6.24 -9.09 -19.64
CA ALA A 60 -6.80 -10.44 -19.83
C ALA A 60 -8.01 -10.47 -20.78
N ALA A 61 -8.68 -9.33 -21.00
CA ALA A 61 -9.86 -9.24 -21.86
C ALA A 61 -9.54 -9.16 -23.37
N VAL A 62 -8.26 -8.98 -23.75
CA VAL A 62 -7.85 -8.91 -25.15
C VAL A 62 -7.75 -10.33 -25.72
N ALA A 63 -8.65 -10.65 -26.66
CA ALA A 63 -8.63 -11.92 -27.37
C ALA A 63 -7.31 -12.10 -28.17
N ASP A 64 -6.79 -13.32 -28.18
CA ASP A 64 -5.57 -13.74 -28.90
C ASP A 64 -4.26 -13.01 -28.50
N ALA A 65 -4.27 -12.23 -27.41
CA ALA A 65 -3.07 -11.59 -26.88
C ALA A 65 -2.30 -12.51 -25.93
N ASN A 66 -0.98 -12.61 -26.14
CA ASN A 66 -0.10 -13.21 -25.14
C ASN A 66 0.09 -12.21 -23.98
N VAL A 67 -0.61 -12.43 -22.87
CA VAL A 67 -0.64 -11.48 -21.75
C VAL A 67 0.71 -11.45 -21.04
N SER A 68 1.40 -10.31 -21.11
CA SER A 68 2.61 -10.08 -20.32
C SER A 68 2.28 -9.44 -18.98
N TRP A 69 2.11 -10.28 -17.94
CA TRP A 69 1.81 -9.84 -16.57
C TRP A 69 2.80 -8.81 -16.02
N GLY A 70 4.08 -8.95 -16.38
CA GLY A 70 5.12 -7.99 -16.00
C GLY A 70 4.89 -6.61 -16.63
N GLN A 71 4.56 -6.55 -17.92
CA GLN A 71 4.27 -5.29 -18.61
C GLN A 71 2.97 -4.64 -18.13
N SER A 72 1.93 -5.43 -17.89
CA SER A 72 0.67 -4.95 -17.31
C SER A 72 0.88 -4.38 -15.91
N SER A 73 1.67 -5.06 -15.07
CA SER A 73 1.99 -4.58 -13.72
C SER A 73 2.86 -3.32 -13.74
N GLY A 74 3.82 -3.24 -14.66
CA GLY A 74 4.63 -2.05 -14.88
C GLY A 74 3.78 -0.86 -15.33
N THR A 75 2.84 -1.08 -16.26
CA THR A 75 1.89 -0.06 -16.72
C THR A 75 0.98 0.41 -15.60
N ALA A 76 0.41 -0.51 -14.82
CA ALA A 76 -0.41 -0.16 -13.67
C ALA A 76 0.35 0.67 -12.63
N THR A 77 1.61 0.31 -12.36
CA THR A 77 2.48 1.05 -11.43
C THR A 77 2.75 2.46 -11.95
N ARG A 78 2.97 2.63 -13.26
CA ARG A 78 3.17 3.95 -13.87
C ARG A 78 1.92 4.83 -13.81
N ILE A 79 0.75 4.24 -14.06
CA ILE A 79 -0.55 4.93 -13.93
C ILE A 79 -0.80 5.33 -12.47
N TRP A 80 -0.53 4.44 -11.52
CA TRP A 80 -0.64 4.74 -10.09
C TRP A 80 0.29 5.89 -9.68
N LEU A 81 1.50 5.95 -10.25
CA LEU A 81 2.48 7.00 -9.94
C LEU A 81 2.17 8.38 -10.53
N LEU A 82 1.30 8.46 -11.55
CA LEU A 82 0.69 9.74 -11.96
C LEU A 82 -0.09 10.40 -10.81
N ALA A 83 -0.68 9.61 -9.91
CA ALA A 83 -1.37 10.14 -8.73
C ALA A 83 -0.43 10.89 -7.77
N PHE A 84 0.88 10.63 -7.85
CA PHE A 84 1.91 11.27 -7.03
C PHE A 84 2.78 12.24 -7.86
N GLY A 85 2.26 12.70 -9.00
CA GLY A 85 2.91 13.72 -9.81
C GLY A 85 4.14 13.24 -10.60
N VAL A 86 4.31 11.92 -10.79
CA VAL A 86 5.39 11.37 -11.62
C VAL A 86 4.99 11.45 -13.10
N PRO A 87 5.68 12.24 -13.95
CA PRO A 87 5.34 12.35 -15.36
C PRO A 87 5.57 11.03 -16.11
N TRP A 88 4.60 10.63 -16.92
CA TRP A 88 4.71 9.44 -17.77
C TRP A 88 4.69 9.84 -19.25
N ALA A 89 5.77 9.54 -19.96
CA ALA A 89 5.83 9.74 -21.41
C ALA A 89 5.32 8.48 -22.13
N VAL A 90 4.33 8.66 -23.00
CA VAL A 90 3.78 7.62 -23.89
C VAL A 90 3.93 8.14 -25.31
N ASP A 91 4.69 7.44 -26.15
CA ASP A 91 4.92 7.79 -27.56
C ASP A 91 5.33 9.26 -27.80
N GLY A 92 6.17 9.80 -26.91
CA GLY A 92 6.66 11.18 -26.97
C GLY A 92 5.73 12.23 -26.36
N VAL A 93 4.51 11.86 -25.95
CA VAL A 93 3.57 12.74 -25.24
C VAL A 93 3.73 12.55 -23.74
N THR A 94 3.98 13.65 -23.01
CA THR A 94 4.10 13.60 -21.55
C THR A 94 2.74 13.80 -20.89
N ILE A 95 2.31 12.80 -20.14
CA ILE A 95 1.12 12.82 -19.30
C ILE A 95 1.54 13.24 -17.89
N THR A 96 1.02 14.37 -17.42
CA THR A 96 1.25 14.90 -16.05
C THR A 96 -0.04 15.06 -15.26
N LEU A 97 -1.18 14.70 -15.85
CA LEU A 97 -2.49 14.83 -15.21
C LEU A 97 -2.55 13.92 -13.99
N VAL A 98 -2.70 14.53 -12.81
CA VAL A 98 -2.93 13.80 -11.58
C VAL A 98 -4.40 13.34 -11.57
N PRO A 99 -4.68 12.02 -11.59
CA PRO A 99 -6.05 11.53 -11.51
C PRO A 99 -6.59 11.75 -10.09
N LEU A 100 -7.13 12.93 -9.80
CA LEU A 100 -7.49 13.42 -8.45
C LEU A 100 -8.31 12.43 -7.59
N GLY A 101 -9.08 11.53 -8.21
CA GLY A 101 -9.78 10.45 -7.50
C GLY A 101 -8.85 9.44 -6.81
N LEU A 102 -7.72 9.09 -7.41
CA LEU A 102 -6.75 8.17 -6.82
C LEU A 102 -6.06 8.74 -5.57
N PRO A 103 -5.49 9.97 -5.57
CA PRO A 103 -4.99 10.63 -4.37
C PRO A 103 -6.02 10.70 -3.25
N ALA A 104 -7.27 11.07 -3.57
CA ALA A 104 -8.34 11.20 -2.59
C ALA A 104 -8.69 9.85 -1.94
N LEU A 105 -8.88 8.80 -2.73
CA LEU A 105 -9.13 7.44 -2.22
C LEU A 105 -7.97 6.94 -1.36
N THR A 106 -6.74 7.24 -1.76
CA THR A 106 -5.54 6.83 -1.04
C THR A 106 -5.44 7.53 0.32
N ALA A 107 -5.73 8.83 0.37
CA ALA A 107 -5.78 9.60 1.61
C ALA A 107 -6.87 9.08 2.55
N ILE A 108 -8.07 8.77 2.03
CA ILE A 108 -9.17 8.18 2.82
C ILE A 108 -8.78 6.81 3.36
N MET A 109 -8.19 5.95 2.53
CA MET A 109 -7.71 4.63 2.95
C MET A 109 -6.69 4.76 4.08
N LEU A 110 -5.68 5.63 3.91
CA LEU A 110 -4.66 5.85 4.93
C LEU A 110 -5.28 6.33 6.25
N ALA A 111 -6.21 7.29 6.21
CA ALA A 111 -6.90 7.79 7.39
C ALA A 111 -7.73 6.68 8.09
N GLN A 112 -8.36 5.79 7.34
CA GLN A 112 -9.13 4.66 7.90
C GLN A 112 -8.21 3.59 8.50
N LEU A 113 -7.10 3.26 7.84
CA LEU A 113 -6.16 2.26 8.33
C LEU A 113 -5.37 2.76 9.55
N ALA A 114 -4.96 4.02 9.56
CA ALA A 114 -4.30 4.65 10.71
C ALA A 114 -5.21 4.59 11.95
N ARG A 115 -6.49 4.97 11.82
CA ARG A 115 -7.47 4.86 12.91
C ARG A 115 -7.66 3.43 13.44
N ARG A 116 -7.53 2.43 12.58
CA ARG A 116 -7.78 1.02 12.94
C ARG A 116 -6.56 0.30 13.53
N PHE A 117 -5.35 0.67 13.12
CA PHE A 117 -4.14 -0.10 13.41
C PHE A 117 -3.01 0.69 14.08
N ALA A 118 -3.00 2.01 13.96
CA ALA A 118 -2.00 2.83 14.65
C ALA A 118 -2.39 3.00 16.13
N ALA A 119 -1.39 2.99 17.01
CA ALA A 119 -1.58 3.56 18.33
C ALA A 119 -1.98 5.03 18.19
N ALA A 120 -2.87 5.54 19.06
CA ALA A 120 -3.32 6.93 19.06
C ALA A 120 -2.19 7.89 19.53
N THR A 121 -1.10 7.92 18.79
CA THR A 121 0.12 8.67 19.07
C THR A 121 0.62 9.28 17.77
N TRP A 122 1.16 10.50 17.87
CA TRP A 122 1.76 11.20 16.74
C TRP A 122 2.86 10.38 16.06
N VAL A 123 3.66 9.65 16.83
CA VAL A 123 4.75 8.81 16.31
C VAL A 123 4.22 7.72 15.38
N ALA A 124 3.11 7.06 15.72
CA ALA A 124 2.51 6.05 14.86
C ALA A 124 1.90 6.67 13.59
N GLY A 125 1.29 7.85 13.70
CA GLY A 125 0.81 8.60 12.53
C GLY A 125 1.94 8.95 11.55
N PHE A 126 3.04 9.55 12.05
CA PHE A 126 4.21 9.86 11.21
C PHE A 126 4.87 8.61 10.63
N ALA A 127 4.91 7.49 11.37
CA ALA A 127 5.41 6.23 10.84
C ALA A 127 4.55 5.70 9.68
N ALA A 128 3.23 5.91 9.72
CA ALA A 128 2.33 5.56 8.62
C ALA A 128 2.62 6.40 7.37
N VAL A 129 2.76 7.71 7.52
CA VAL A 129 3.11 8.64 6.42
C VAL A 129 4.47 8.26 5.83
N ALA A 130 5.46 8.01 6.68
CA ALA A 130 6.80 7.64 6.25
C ALA A 130 6.82 6.31 5.48
N ALA A 131 6.12 5.28 5.98
CA ALA A 131 6.04 4.00 5.31
C ALA A 131 5.30 4.09 3.96
N PHE A 132 4.22 4.88 3.91
CA PHE A 132 3.48 5.15 2.67
C PHE A 132 4.38 5.84 1.64
N ALA A 133 5.01 6.96 2.03
CA ALA A 133 5.88 7.73 1.14
C ALA A 133 7.12 6.93 0.69
N ALA A 134 7.72 6.13 1.58
CA ALA A 134 8.81 5.23 1.24
C ALA A 134 8.38 4.17 0.21
N THR A 135 7.16 3.64 0.31
CA THR A 135 6.62 2.68 -0.66
C THR A 135 6.42 3.32 -2.04
N VAL A 136 5.87 4.55 -2.08
CA VAL A 136 5.73 5.34 -3.33
C VAL A 136 7.09 5.64 -3.95
N GLY A 137 8.05 6.10 -3.14
CA GLY A 137 9.42 6.37 -3.58
C GLY A 137 10.09 5.12 -4.14
N PHE A 138 10.00 3.99 -3.42
CA PHE A 138 10.54 2.70 -3.86
C PHE A 138 9.93 2.25 -5.19
N ALA A 139 8.59 2.29 -5.32
CA ALA A 139 7.92 1.96 -6.58
C ALA A 139 8.37 2.86 -7.74
N THR A 140 8.61 4.15 -7.47
CA THR A 140 9.15 5.10 -8.46
C THR A 140 10.55 4.71 -8.91
N THR A 141 11.43 4.30 -7.99
CA THR A 141 12.78 3.84 -8.36
C THR A 141 12.75 2.61 -9.24
N LEU A 142 11.84 1.67 -8.97
CA LEU A 142 11.72 0.45 -9.76
C LEU A 142 11.16 0.72 -11.16
N ALA A 143 10.11 1.53 -11.28
CA ALA A 143 9.41 1.73 -12.54
C ALA A 143 10.14 2.66 -13.53
N TRP A 144 11.13 3.43 -13.06
CA TRP A 144 11.99 4.31 -13.85
C TRP A 144 13.49 3.99 -13.72
N ALA A 145 13.84 2.80 -13.24
CA ALA A 145 15.24 2.39 -13.13
C ALA A 145 15.99 2.61 -14.46
N GLY A 146 17.13 3.30 -14.40
CA GLY A 146 17.96 3.59 -15.58
C GLY A 146 17.63 4.88 -16.34
N VAL A 147 16.69 5.71 -15.86
CA VAL A 147 16.43 7.05 -16.40
C VAL A 147 17.27 8.09 -15.63
N ASP A 148 17.90 9.03 -16.33
CA ASP A 148 18.80 10.04 -15.71
C ASP A 148 18.10 10.88 -14.61
N ASP A 149 16.80 11.15 -14.79
CA ASP A 149 15.97 11.91 -13.85
C ASP A 149 15.26 11.07 -12.77
N THR A 150 15.67 9.83 -12.53
CA THR A 150 14.99 8.94 -11.57
C THR A 150 14.94 9.55 -10.17
N ARG A 151 16.02 10.22 -9.74
CA ARG A 151 16.12 10.83 -8.41
C ARG A 151 15.14 11.99 -8.23
N SER A 152 15.02 12.88 -9.22
CA SER A 152 14.12 14.03 -9.15
C SER A 152 12.66 13.57 -9.14
N ARG A 153 12.32 12.57 -9.96
CA ARG A 153 10.99 11.92 -9.97
C ARG A 153 10.65 11.28 -8.63
N MET A 154 11.59 10.53 -8.04
CA MET A 154 11.42 9.91 -6.72
C MET A 154 11.17 10.96 -5.63
N LEU A 155 11.96 12.03 -5.59
CA LEU A 155 11.79 13.10 -4.60
C LEU A 155 10.46 13.84 -4.78
N GLY A 156 10.05 14.11 -6.02
CA GLY A 156 8.74 14.68 -6.34
C GLY A 156 7.60 13.78 -5.85
N ALA A 157 7.68 12.48 -6.14
CA ALA A 157 6.68 11.49 -5.72
C ALA A 157 6.55 11.39 -4.20
N ILE A 158 7.69 11.35 -3.49
CA ILE A 158 7.73 11.33 -2.01
C ILE A 158 7.09 12.60 -1.46
N THR A 159 7.42 13.76 -2.04
CA THR A 159 6.87 15.05 -1.59
C THR A 159 5.35 15.07 -1.72
N TRP A 160 4.81 14.68 -2.88
CA TRP A 160 3.38 14.57 -3.10
C TRP A 160 2.71 13.54 -2.18
N ALA A 161 3.32 12.38 -2.00
CA ALA A 161 2.82 11.34 -1.11
C ALA A 161 2.73 11.83 0.34
N VAL A 162 3.75 12.55 0.82
CA VAL A 162 3.75 13.15 2.16
C VAL A 162 2.66 14.21 2.28
N LEU A 163 2.54 15.13 1.32
CA LEU A 163 1.51 16.18 1.33
C LEU A 163 0.08 15.62 1.38
N LEU A 164 -0.18 14.53 0.63
CA LEU A 164 -1.47 13.84 0.62
C LEU A 164 -1.74 13.08 1.93
N ALA A 165 -0.68 12.59 2.58
CA ALA A 165 -0.78 11.73 3.74
C ALA A 165 -0.77 12.48 5.08
N ILE A 166 -0.21 13.69 5.14
CA ILE A 166 -0.16 14.54 6.35
C ILE A 166 -1.54 14.74 7.00
N PRO A 167 -2.61 15.08 6.25
CA PRO A 167 -3.93 15.27 6.85
C PRO A 167 -4.51 14.03 7.53
N ALA A 168 -4.01 12.83 7.21
CA ALA A 168 -4.44 11.59 7.84
C ALA A 168 -3.86 11.39 9.26
N VAL A 169 -2.90 12.22 9.67
CA VAL A 169 -2.23 12.18 10.98
C VAL A 169 -2.74 13.26 11.95
N ALA A 170 -3.40 14.30 11.44
CA ALA A 170 -4.00 15.38 12.23
C ALA A 170 -5.40 14.98 12.75
#